data_AF-A0A838S5V8-F1
#
_entry.id   AF-A0A838S5V8-F1
#
_cell.length_a   1.000
_cell.length_b   1.000
_cell.length_c   1.000
_cell.angle_alpha   90.00
_cell.angle_beta   90.00
_cell.angle_gamma   90.00
#
_symmetry.space_group_name_H-M   'P 1'
#
loop_
_entity.id
_entity.type
_entity.pdbx_description
1 polymer ?
#
loop_
_entity_poly.entity_id
_entity_poly.type
_entity_poly.pdbx_seq_one_letter_code
_entity_poly.pdbx_strand_id
1 'polypeptide(L)'
;MVTDRPASVKELSAYAHRAGWTANQAGFVRSAGVAWLRLVGLPSTVVCRYVEWIAQRPGRAVPVAVLVKALTLTTPGGWALDNILAPAAHAAAWVLL
;
A
#
# COMPACT_ATOMS: atom_id res chain seq x y z
N MET A 1 -3.68 -17.24 21.57
CA MET A 1 -3.85 -16.11 20.64
C MET A 1 -2.47 -15.76 20.10
N VAL A 2 -2.25 -15.85 18.79
CA VAL A 2 -0.95 -15.56 18.19
C VAL A 2 -0.66 -14.07 18.41
N THR A 3 0.24 -13.77 19.35
CA THR A 3 0.70 -12.42 19.71
C THR A 3 1.80 -11.90 18.77
N ASP A 4 2.09 -12.63 17.70
CA ASP A 4 3.17 -12.26 16.79
C ASP A 4 2.83 -11.01 15.98
N ARG A 5 3.83 -10.13 15.88
CA ARG A 5 3.75 -8.93 15.06
C ARG A 5 3.51 -9.33 13.60
N PRO A 6 2.50 -8.76 12.92
CA PRO A 6 2.22 -9.12 11.54
C PRO A 6 3.37 -8.67 10.63
N ALA A 7 3.82 -9.57 9.74
CA ALA A 7 5.00 -9.39 8.89
C ALA A 7 4.98 -8.04 8.14
N SER A 8 6.04 -7.26 8.23
CA SER A 8 6.17 -5.99 7.54
C SER A 8 6.14 -6.15 6.02
N VAL A 9 5.75 -5.08 5.31
CA VAL A 9 5.79 -5.03 3.83
C VAL A 9 7.19 -5.34 3.30
N LYS A 10 8.24 -4.93 4.03
CA LYS A 10 9.63 -5.25 3.71
C LYS A 10 9.92 -6.75 3.81
N GLU A 11 9.43 -7.41 4.85
CA GLU A 11 9.59 -8.86 5.04
C GLU A 11 8.82 -9.64 3.97
N LEU A 12 7.61 -9.22 3.63
CA LEU A 12 6.82 -9.81 2.53
C LEU A 12 7.54 -9.67 1.18
N SER A 13 8.08 -8.48 0.88
CA SER A 13 8.87 -8.26 -0.33
C SER A 13 10.14 -9.12 -0.35
N ALA A 14 10.86 -9.21 0.76
CA ALA A 14 12.09 -9.98 0.85
C ALA A 14 11.82 -11.49 0.70
N TYR A 15 10.76 -11.98 1.33
CA TYR A 15 10.31 -13.36 1.20
C TYR A 15 9.97 -13.69 -0.25
N ALA A 16 9.17 -12.84 -0.89
CA ALA A 16 8.77 -13.05 -2.27
C ALA A 16 9.96 -12.99 -3.25
N HIS A 17 11.01 -12.21 -2.95
CA HIS A 17 12.24 -12.14 -3.76
C HIS A 17 13.17 -13.34 -3.56
N ARG A 18 13.32 -13.83 -2.32
CA ARG A 18 14.18 -15.00 -2.01
C ARG A 18 13.52 -16.34 -2.33
N ALA A 19 12.20 -16.45 -2.19
CA ALA A 19 11.38 -17.65 -2.37
C ALA A 19 12.16 -18.97 -2.20
N GLY A 20 12.63 -19.24 -0.98
CA GLY A 20 13.48 -20.42 -0.69
C GLY A 20 12.82 -21.78 -0.99
N TRP A 21 11.54 -21.79 -1.32
CA TRP A 21 10.76 -22.95 -1.73
C TRP A 21 10.75 -23.19 -3.25
N THR A 22 11.26 -22.26 -4.08
CA THR A 22 11.31 -22.45 -5.53
C THR A 22 12.64 -23.07 -5.96
N ALA A 23 12.57 -24.15 -6.75
CA ALA A 23 13.75 -24.83 -7.30
C ALA A 23 14.55 -23.95 -8.29
N ASN A 24 13.92 -22.95 -8.89
CA ASN A 24 14.56 -22.03 -9.83
C ASN A 24 14.35 -20.57 -9.39
N GLN A 25 15.46 -19.87 -9.15
CA GLN A 25 15.49 -18.48 -8.68
C GLN A 25 15.57 -17.46 -9.83
N ALA A 26 15.76 -17.93 -11.07
CA ALA A 26 15.92 -17.11 -12.25
C ALA A 26 14.95 -17.53 -13.37
N GLY A 27 14.57 -16.57 -14.22
CA GLY A 27 13.73 -16.83 -15.39
C GLY A 27 12.62 -15.80 -15.58
N PHE A 28 12.07 -15.76 -16.80
CA PHE A 28 11.06 -14.78 -17.19
C PHE A 28 9.82 -14.79 -16.28
N VAL A 29 9.29 -15.98 -15.98
CA VAL A 29 8.13 -16.16 -15.09
C VAL A 29 8.40 -15.62 -13.69
N ARG A 30 9.62 -15.84 -13.17
CA ARG A 30 10.05 -15.37 -11.86
C ARG A 30 10.11 -13.84 -11.82
N SER A 31 10.75 -13.23 -12.82
CA SER A 31 10.83 -11.77 -12.95
C SER A 31 9.45 -11.14 -13.11
N ALA A 32 8.55 -11.75 -13.89
CA ALA A 32 7.18 -11.29 -14.06
C ALA A 32 6.40 -11.34 -12.74
N GLY A 33 6.50 -12.43 -11.97
CA GLY A 33 5.85 -12.54 -10.66
C GLY A 33 6.38 -11.51 -9.65
N VAL A 34 7.69 -11.24 -9.67
CA VAL A 34 8.30 -10.18 -8.84
C VAL A 34 7.83 -8.79 -9.27
N ALA A 35 7.72 -8.54 -10.58
CA ALA A 35 7.22 -7.28 -11.11
C ALA A 35 5.75 -7.06 -10.72
N TRP A 36 4.92 -8.09 -10.87
CA TRP A 36 3.53 -8.07 -10.40
C TRP A 36 3.49 -7.68 -8.92
N LEU A 37 4.21 -8.44 -8.07
CA LEU A 37 4.24 -8.18 -6.63
C LEU A 37 4.57 -6.72 -6.32
N ARG A 38 5.55 -6.15 -7.01
CA ARG A 38 5.94 -4.74 -6.79
C ARG A 38 4.87 -3.75 -7.24
N LEU A 39 4.25 -3.99 -8.39
CA LEU A 39 3.33 -3.04 -9.01
C LEU A 39 1.93 -3.08 -8.42
N VAL A 40 1.47 -4.24 -7.97
CA VAL A 40 0.08 -4.40 -7.51
C VAL A 40 0.02 -5.05 -6.12
N GLY A 41 0.93 -5.98 -5.80
CA GLY A 41 0.86 -6.74 -4.53
C GLY A 41 1.22 -5.90 -3.30
N LEU A 42 2.34 -5.22 -3.35
CA LEU A 42 2.78 -4.33 -2.28
C LEU A 42 1.82 -3.15 -2.12
N PRO A 43 1.38 -2.44 -3.18
CA PRO A 43 0.36 -1.39 -3.05
C PRO A 43 -0.93 -1.89 -2.41
N SER A 44 -1.48 -3.03 -2.86
CA SER A 44 -2.70 -3.60 -2.29
C SER A 44 -2.53 -3.95 -0.80
N THR A 45 -1.38 -4.52 -0.43
CA THR A 45 -1.06 -4.85 0.96
C THR A 45 -0.96 -3.59 1.84
N VAL A 46 -0.37 -2.52 1.31
CA VAL A 46 -0.29 -1.22 2.02
C VAL A 46 -1.68 -0.65 2.24
N VAL A 47 -2.56 -0.67 1.24
CA VAL A 47 -3.95 -0.22 1.38
C VAL A 47 -4.68 -1.03 2.46
N CYS A 48 -4.58 -2.36 2.41
CA CYS A 48 -5.21 -3.23 3.42
C CYS A 48 -4.68 -2.93 4.84
N ARG A 49 -3.38 -2.68 4.99
CA ARG A 49 -2.76 -2.29 6.27
C ARG A 49 -3.30 -0.97 6.81
N TYR A 50 -3.52 0.01 5.93
CA TYR A 50 -4.14 1.28 6.34
C TYR A 50 -5.59 1.09 6.76
N VAL A 51 -6.37 0.30 6.02
CA VAL A 51 -7.76 -0.04 6.40
C VAL A 51 -7.79 -0.73 7.77
N GLU A 52 -6.92 -1.71 7.98
CA GLU A 52 -6.77 -2.41 9.26
C GLU A 52 -6.40 -1.44 10.39
N TRP A 53 -5.46 -0.53 10.15
CA TRP A 53 -5.07 0.49 11.14
C TRP A 53 -6.23 1.40 11.54
N ILE A 54 -7.03 1.85 10.58
CA ILE A 54 -8.23 2.66 10.83
C ILE A 54 -9.24 1.87 11.68
N ALA A 55 -9.49 0.61 11.32
CA ALA A 55 -10.44 -0.24 12.03
C ALA A 55 -9.99 -0.56 13.48
N GLN A 56 -8.70 -0.81 13.69
CA GLN A 56 -8.16 -1.15 15.02
C GLN A 56 -8.02 0.05 15.95
N ARG A 57 -7.78 1.26 15.41
CA ARG A 57 -7.43 2.46 16.21
C ARG A 57 -8.14 3.72 15.71
N PRO A 58 -9.49 3.76 15.73
CA PRO A 58 -10.25 4.87 15.16
C PRO A 58 -9.91 6.22 15.79
N GLY A 59 -9.60 6.26 17.09
CA GLY A 59 -9.20 7.48 17.80
C GLY A 59 -7.89 8.11 17.30
N ARG A 60 -7.02 7.36 16.62
CA ARG A 60 -5.81 7.90 15.96
C ARG A 60 -6.06 8.27 14.50
N ALA A 61 -7.04 7.64 13.86
CA ALA A 61 -7.43 7.96 12.50
C ALA A 61 -8.08 9.36 12.41
N VAL A 62 -8.88 9.73 13.41
CA VAL A 62 -9.59 11.03 13.42
C VAL A 62 -8.62 12.23 13.37
N PRO A 63 -7.63 12.38 14.27
CA PRO A 63 -6.67 13.49 14.18
C PRO A 63 -5.89 13.53 12.87
N VAL A 64 -5.52 12.37 12.32
CA VAL A 64 -4.84 12.27 11.02
C VAL A 64 -5.74 12.76 9.90
N ALA A 65 -7.00 12.34 9.87
CA ALA A 65 -7.97 12.80 8.87
C ALA A 65 -8.21 14.32 8.95
N VAL A 66 -8.33 14.86 10.17
CA VAL A 66 -8.47 16.31 10.38
C VAL A 66 -7.23 17.06 9.91
N LEU A 67 -6.03 16.57 10.23
CA LEU A 67 -4.78 17.19 9.80
C LEU A 67 -4.64 17.18 8.27
N VAL A 68 -4.92 16.04 7.63
CA VAL A 68 -4.90 15.92 6.16
C VAL A 68 -5.91 16.89 5.55
N LYS A 69 -7.12 16.98 6.10
CA LYS A 69 -8.13 17.93 5.62
C LYS A 69 -7.67 19.38 5.79
N ALA A 70 -7.07 19.73 6.93
CA ALA A 70 -6.52 21.07 7.17
C ALA A 70 -5.41 21.39 6.17
N LEU A 71 -4.54 20.42 5.85
CA LEU A 71 -3.49 20.59 4.83
C LEU A 71 -4.10 20.84 3.44
N THR A 72 -5.19 20.19 3.06
CA THR A 72 -5.85 20.46 1.77
C THR A 72 -6.42 21.86 1.63
N LEU A 73 -6.65 22.57 2.74
CA LEU A 73 -7.09 23.97 2.71
C LEU A 73 -5.94 24.96 2.46
N THR A 74 -4.70 24.48 2.52
CA THR A 74 -3.54 25.29 2.11
C THR A 74 -3.40 25.28 0.59
N THR A 75 -2.89 26.36 0.01
CA THR A 75 -2.58 26.46 -1.42
C THR A 75 -1.77 25.27 -1.97
N PRO A 76 -0.66 24.83 -1.33
CA PRO A 76 0.07 23.66 -1.79
C PRO A 76 -0.71 22.34 -1.61
N GLY A 77 -1.51 22.23 -0.55
CA GLY A 77 -2.31 21.03 -0.31
C GLY A 77 -3.49 20.88 -1.27
N GLY A 78 -4.15 21.98 -1.65
CA GLY A 78 -5.18 21.99 -2.69
C GLY A 78 -4.60 21.58 -4.04
N TRP A 79 -3.47 22.16 -4.43
CA TRP A 79 -2.76 21.77 -5.66
C TRP A 79 -2.43 20.28 -5.69
N ALA A 80 -1.90 19.73 -4.59
CA ALA A 80 -1.56 18.31 -4.49
C ALA A 80 -2.80 17.40 -4.54
N LEU A 81 -3.92 17.83 -3.95
CA LEU A 81 -5.18 17.11 -4.03
C LEU A 81 -5.65 16.99 -5.49
N ASP A 82 -5.67 18.11 -6.21
CA ASP A 82 -6.23 18.19 -7.56
C ASP A 82 -5.33 17.50 -8.60
N ASN A 83 -4.01 17.59 -8.45
CA ASN A 83 -3.06 17.14 -9.47
C ASN A 83 -2.42 15.78 -9.19
N ILE A 84 -2.45 15.30 -7.95
CA ILE A 84 -1.79 14.03 -7.56
C ILE A 84 -2.80 13.05 -7.00
N LEU A 85 -3.54 13.44 -5.96
CA LEU A 85 -4.40 12.51 -5.23
C LEU A 85 -5.67 12.14 -6.01
N ALA A 86 -6.39 13.12 -6.57
CA ALA A 86 -7.61 12.87 -7.33
C ALA A 86 -7.36 12.02 -8.60
N PRO A 87 -6.32 12.28 -9.42
CA PRO A 87 -6.00 11.45 -10.57
C PRO A 87 -5.56 10.04 -10.16
N ALA A 88 -4.76 9.89 -9.10
CA ALA A 88 -4.33 8.60 -8.60
C ALA A 88 -5.52 7.75 -8.09
N ALA A 89 -6.47 8.38 -7.39
CA ALA A 89 -7.69 7.73 -6.94
C ALA A 89 -8.57 7.27 -8.12
N HIS A 90 -8.71 8.09 -9.17
CA HIS A 90 -9.41 7.70 -10.40
C HIS A 90 -8.71 6.54 -11.11
N ALA A 91 -7.38 6.59 -11.26
CA ALA A 91 -6.62 5.50 -11.86
C ALA A 91 -6.74 4.20 -11.05
N ALA A 92 -6.70 4.28 -9.71
CA ALA A 92 -6.92 3.13 -8.85
C ALA A 92 -8.34 2.56 -8.99
N ALA A 93 -9.37 3.42 -9.07
CA ALA A 93 -10.74 2.99 -9.30
C ALA A 93 -10.89 2.26 -10.65
N TRP A 94 -10.22 2.74 -11.70
CA TRP A 94 -10.21 2.09 -13.02
C TRP A 94 -9.51 0.72 -13.06
N VAL A 95 -8.56 0.47 -12.15
CA VAL A 95 -7.85 -0.83 -12.07
C VAL A 95 -8.63 -1.83 -11.19
N LEU A 96 -9.47 -1.34 -10.29
CA LEU A 96 -10.22 -2.14 -9.31
C LEU A 96 -11.68 -2.41 -9.70
N LEU A 97 -12.21 -1.71 -10.71
CA LEU A 97 -13.51 -1.95 -11.36
C LEU A 97 -13.32 -2.70 -12.68
#